data_AF-H1PNE7-F1
#
_entry.id   AF-H1PNE7-F1
#
_cell.length_a   1.000
_cell.length_b   1.000
_cell.length_c   1.000
_cell.angle_alpha   90.00
_cell.angle_beta   90.00
_cell.angle_gamma   90.00
#
_symmetry.space_group_name_H-M   'P 1'
#
loop_
_entity.id
_entity.type
_entity.pdbx_description
1 polymer ?
#
loop_
_entity_poly.entity_id
_entity_poly.type
_entity_poly.pdbx_seq_one_letter_code
_entity_poly.pdbx_strand_id
1 'polypeptide(L)'
;MEIELKYKLNEASDADAIFDDVRILDMADAGSEKHIKMHAVYFDTKDGNLSSKGMVFRVREEGEKLMATLKWDGVSIDGLHVREEINVPLNDRVYLQKPDIKVFSESDIFEELESIVDGKELVLMMEMNFVRRAVRLDNGVGIFELSVDIGNISCEGKTKQINELEIELFSGSNEELKDLGEYISNKFRISPENHSKFRQGLDLVDKNRV
;
A
#
# COMPACT_ATOMS: atom_id res chain seq x y z
N MET A 1 -2.15 11.92 6.22
CA MET A 1 -3.01 11.57 5.07
C MET A 1 -2.18 11.10 3.87
N GLU A 2 -2.48 9.92 3.35
CA GLU A 2 -2.00 9.32 2.10
C GLU A 2 -3.11 9.47 1.03
N ILE A 3 -2.73 9.82 -0.21
CA ILE A 3 -3.63 9.92 -1.36
C ILE A 3 -2.98 9.20 -2.54
N GLU A 4 -3.67 8.22 -3.12
CA GLU A 4 -3.13 7.43 -4.24
C GLU A 4 -4.23 6.97 -5.20
N LEU A 5 -3.87 6.74 -6.45
CA LEU A 5 -4.68 5.98 -7.41
C LEU A 5 -4.12 4.56 -7.53
N LYS A 6 -5.00 3.56 -7.58
CA LYS A 6 -4.65 2.17 -7.83
C LYS A 6 -5.35 1.62 -9.07
N TYR A 7 -4.60 0.85 -9.84
CA TYR A 7 -5.07 0.16 -11.03
C TYR A 7 -4.60 -1.28 -11.04
N LYS A 8 -5.43 -2.16 -11.61
CA LYS A 8 -5.07 -3.54 -11.88
C LYS A 8 -4.38 -3.63 -13.25
N LEU A 9 -3.17 -4.18 -13.27
CA LEU A 9 -2.49 -4.50 -14.52
C LEU A 9 -3.13 -5.74 -15.17
N ASN A 10 -3.15 -5.76 -16.51
CA ASN A 10 -3.66 -6.93 -17.24
C ASN A 10 -2.62 -8.06 -17.18
N GLU A 11 -1.36 -7.73 -17.44
CA GLU A 11 -0.22 -8.64 -17.38
C GLU A 11 0.95 -7.96 -16.64
N ALA A 12 1.81 -8.76 -16.02
CA ALA A 12 3.03 -8.24 -15.37
C ALA A 12 3.98 -7.54 -16.37
N SER A 13 3.97 -7.97 -17.63
CA SER A 13 4.77 -7.37 -18.72
C SER A 13 4.33 -5.97 -19.13
N ASP A 14 3.13 -5.53 -18.75
CA ASP A 14 2.66 -4.18 -19.08
C ASP A 14 3.49 -3.10 -18.36
N ALA A 15 4.17 -3.47 -17.28
CA ALA A 15 5.01 -2.57 -16.50
C ALA A 15 6.07 -1.88 -17.38
N ASP A 16 6.78 -2.63 -18.22
CA ASP A 16 7.85 -2.06 -19.05
C ASP A 16 7.32 -0.99 -20.01
N ALA A 17 6.17 -1.25 -20.65
CA ALA A 17 5.54 -0.29 -21.55
C ALA A 17 5.10 1.00 -20.85
N ILE A 18 4.74 0.92 -19.56
CA ILE A 18 4.34 2.08 -18.75
C ILE A 18 5.57 2.91 -18.35
N PHE A 19 6.65 2.27 -17.91
CA PHE A 19 7.86 2.99 -17.51
C PHE A 19 8.65 3.52 -18.70
N ASP A 20 8.56 2.89 -19.87
CA ASP A 20 9.17 3.36 -21.13
C ASP A 20 8.31 4.40 -21.86
N ASP A 21 7.17 4.78 -21.29
CA ASP A 21 6.30 5.79 -21.86
C ASP A 21 6.98 7.16 -21.92
N VAL A 22 6.93 7.82 -23.08
CA VAL A 22 7.58 9.13 -23.28
C VAL A 22 7.16 10.18 -22.25
N ARG A 23 5.87 10.23 -21.88
CA ARG A 23 5.40 11.24 -20.92
C ARG A 23 5.89 10.90 -19.52
N ILE A 24 5.89 9.62 -19.14
CA ILE A 24 6.42 9.16 -17.86
C ILE A 24 7.93 9.45 -17.77
N LEU A 25 8.69 9.15 -18.83
CA LEU A 25 10.12 9.44 -18.91
C LEU A 25 10.42 10.95 -18.83
N ASP A 26 9.61 11.79 -19.47
CA ASP A 26 9.76 13.25 -19.41
C ASP A 26 9.52 13.82 -18.00
N MET A 27 8.65 13.19 -17.20
CA MET A 27 8.37 13.59 -15.80
C MET A 27 9.28 12.90 -14.79
N ALA A 28 9.97 11.81 -15.16
CA ALA A 28 10.74 11.01 -14.24
C ALA A 28 12.01 11.74 -13.78
N ASP A 29 12.23 11.79 -12.47
CA ASP A 29 13.50 12.28 -11.96
C ASP A 29 14.62 11.31 -12.31
N ALA A 30 15.67 11.85 -12.93
CA ALA A 30 16.84 11.09 -13.31
C ALA A 30 17.45 10.35 -12.11
N GLY A 31 17.56 9.02 -12.22
CA GLY A 31 18.15 8.16 -11.20
C GLY A 31 17.24 7.84 -10.00
N SER A 32 15.97 8.26 -10.01
CA SER A 32 15.00 7.93 -8.96
C SER A 32 14.39 6.53 -9.08
N GLU A 33 14.51 5.91 -10.26
CA GLU A 33 13.97 4.57 -10.50
C GLU A 33 14.64 3.52 -9.61
N LYS A 34 13.82 2.71 -8.95
CA LYS A 34 14.26 1.70 -7.97
C LYS A 34 13.44 0.42 -8.10
N HIS A 35 14.10 -0.70 -7.88
CA HIS A 35 13.48 -2.01 -7.72
C HIS A 35 13.69 -2.47 -6.28
N ILE A 36 12.60 -2.55 -5.51
CA ILE A 36 12.63 -2.82 -4.08
C ILE A 36 11.97 -4.15 -3.81
N LYS A 37 12.66 -5.03 -3.07
CA LYS A 37 12.02 -6.21 -2.49
C LYS A 37 11.18 -5.77 -1.29
N MET A 38 9.91 -6.11 -1.34
CA MET A 38 8.92 -5.77 -0.33
C MET A 38 8.47 -7.06 0.35
N HIS A 39 8.61 -7.10 1.68
CA HIS A 39 8.06 -8.16 2.51
C HIS A 39 7.23 -7.52 3.61
N ALA A 40 5.96 -7.85 3.70
CA ALA A 40 5.03 -7.15 4.59
C ALA A 40 4.17 -8.14 5.37
N VAL A 41 4.16 -8.01 6.69
CA VAL A 41 3.38 -8.85 7.61
C VAL A 41 2.30 -8.00 8.26
N TYR A 42 1.06 -8.43 8.12
CA TYR A 42 -0.12 -7.76 8.66
C TYR A 42 -0.57 -8.43 9.94
N PHE A 43 -0.96 -7.62 10.91
CA PHE A 43 -1.36 -8.07 12.23
C PHE A 43 -2.73 -7.53 12.61
N ASP A 44 -3.48 -8.35 13.34
CA ASP A 44 -4.73 -7.97 13.98
C ASP A 44 -4.89 -8.80 15.26
N THR A 45 -5.86 -8.48 16.10
CA THR A 45 -6.26 -9.40 17.17
C THR A 45 -6.94 -10.62 16.55
N LYS A 46 -6.97 -11.73 17.29
CA LYS A 46 -7.66 -12.96 16.84
C LYS A 46 -9.14 -12.72 16.46
N ASP A 47 -9.78 -11.73 17.09
CA ASP A 47 -11.18 -11.38 16.85
C ASP A 47 -11.35 -10.37 15.70
N GLY A 48 -10.26 -9.86 15.12
CA GLY A 48 -10.29 -8.87 14.05
C GLY A 48 -10.63 -7.45 14.53
N ASN A 49 -10.22 -7.07 15.74
CA ASN A 49 -10.60 -5.79 16.33
C ASN A 49 -10.18 -4.60 15.45
N LEU A 50 -8.94 -4.60 14.91
CA LEU A 50 -8.45 -3.51 14.08
C LEU A 50 -9.21 -3.43 12.77
N SER A 51 -9.28 -4.54 12.03
CA SER A 51 -9.96 -4.58 10.73
C SER A 51 -11.46 -4.27 10.84
N SER A 52 -12.13 -4.67 11.92
CA SER A 52 -13.53 -4.31 12.20
C SER A 52 -13.76 -2.80 12.39
N LYS A 53 -12.70 -2.06 12.68
CA LYS A 53 -12.67 -0.60 12.82
C LYS A 53 -12.04 0.09 11.61
N GLY A 54 -11.77 -0.64 10.53
CA GLY A 54 -11.11 -0.07 9.35
C GLY A 54 -9.64 0.30 9.58
N MET A 55 -9.02 -0.20 10.66
CA MET A 55 -7.61 0.01 10.96
C MET A 55 -6.77 -1.15 10.44
N VAL A 56 -5.58 -0.83 9.93
CA VAL A 56 -4.64 -1.82 9.37
C VAL A 56 -3.27 -1.59 9.97
N PHE A 57 -2.78 -2.56 10.73
CA PHE A 57 -1.41 -2.58 11.23
C PHE A 57 -0.55 -3.57 10.44
N ARG A 58 0.61 -3.09 9.99
CA ARG A 58 1.59 -3.88 9.25
C ARG A 58 3.01 -3.54 9.67
N VAL A 59 3.88 -4.53 9.65
CA VAL A 59 5.34 -4.34 9.64
C VAL A 59 5.87 -4.72 8.26
N ARG A 60 6.69 -3.87 7.66
CA ARG A 60 7.16 -4.00 6.28
C ARG A 60 8.66 -3.79 6.16
N GLU A 61 9.32 -4.71 5.49
CA GLU A 61 10.64 -4.56 4.93
C GLU A 61 10.54 -3.95 3.53
N GLU A 62 11.26 -2.86 3.30
CA GLU A 62 11.41 -2.21 1.99
C GLU A 62 12.92 -2.14 1.67
N GLY A 63 13.43 -3.18 1.00
CA GLY A 63 14.86 -3.38 0.87
C GLY A 63 15.51 -3.58 2.24
N GLU A 64 16.33 -2.62 2.67
CA GLU A 64 17.03 -2.67 3.97
C GLU A 64 16.30 -1.94 5.11
N LYS A 65 15.25 -1.19 4.80
CA LYS A 65 14.48 -0.46 5.82
C LYS A 65 13.37 -1.34 6.37
N LEU A 66 13.05 -1.15 7.64
CA LEU A 66 11.96 -1.81 8.33
C LEU A 66 11.03 -0.75 8.92
N MET A 67 9.73 -0.87 8.64
CA MET A 67 8.73 0.14 9.01
C MET A 67 7.52 -0.52 9.67
N ALA A 68 7.04 0.03 10.78
CA ALA A 68 5.68 -0.19 11.25
C ALA A 68 4.76 0.84 10.58
N THR A 69 3.63 0.39 10.05
CA THR A 69 2.64 1.25 9.42
C THR A 69 1.28 1.00 10.04
N LEU A 70 0.59 2.07 10.45
CA LEU A 70 -0.82 2.05 10.80
C LEU A 70 -1.57 2.91 9.78
N LYS A 71 -2.64 2.35 9.18
CA LYS A 71 -3.56 3.07 8.28
C LYS A 71 -4.98 3.00 8.84
N TRP A 72 -5.75 4.09 8.74
CA TRP A 72 -7.13 4.17 9.22
C TRP A 72 -7.94 5.23 8.47
N ASP A 73 -9.25 5.32 8.73
CA ASP A 73 -10.17 6.29 8.11
C ASP A 73 -10.08 6.35 6.58
N GLY A 74 -9.99 5.18 5.97
CA GLY A 74 -9.82 5.04 4.53
C GLY A 74 -11.13 5.08 3.74
N VAL A 75 -11.09 5.75 2.59
CA VAL A 75 -12.14 5.70 1.56
C VAL A 75 -11.52 5.29 0.23
N SER A 76 -12.26 4.51 -0.56
CA SER A 76 -11.83 4.07 -1.89
C SER A 76 -12.97 4.23 -2.88
N ILE A 77 -12.78 5.05 -3.92
CA ILE A 77 -13.78 5.30 -4.97
C ILE A 77 -13.06 5.39 -6.32
N ASP A 78 -13.49 4.58 -7.29
CA ASP A 78 -12.96 4.54 -8.66
C ASP A 78 -11.42 4.52 -8.74
N GLY A 79 -10.79 3.72 -7.87
CA GLY A 79 -9.35 3.54 -7.75
C GLY A 79 -8.65 4.61 -6.93
N LEU A 80 -9.30 5.70 -6.54
CA LEU A 80 -8.74 6.70 -5.62
C LEU A 80 -8.87 6.20 -4.18
N HIS A 81 -7.75 6.07 -3.49
CA HIS A 81 -7.66 5.76 -2.06
C HIS A 81 -7.19 6.99 -1.30
N VAL A 82 -7.92 7.35 -0.26
CA VAL A 82 -7.55 8.42 0.68
C VAL A 82 -7.69 7.87 2.07
N ARG A 83 -6.65 8.00 2.90
CA ARG A 83 -6.67 7.52 4.29
C ARG A 83 -5.63 8.20 5.14
N GLU A 84 -5.80 8.10 6.45
CA GLU A 84 -4.72 8.44 7.35
C GLU A 84 -3.69 7.31 7.40
N GLU A 85 -2.43 7.71 7.57
CA GLU A 85 -1.30 6.79 7.67
C GLU A 85 -0.24 7.41 8.58
N ILE A 86 0.38 6.55 9.40
CA ILE A 86 1.65 6.83 10.05
C ILE A 86 2.64 5.70 9.78
N ASN A 87 3.87 6.08 9.45
CA ASN A 87 5.00 5.16 9.26
C ASN A 87 6.07 5.45 10.32
N VAL A 88 6.45 4.43 11.08
CA VAL A 88 7.47 4.51 12.12
C VAL A 88 8.64 3.58 11.76
N PRO A 89 9.87 4.11 11.61
CA PRO A 89 11.05 3.28 11.40
C PRO A 89 11.30 2.35 12.58
N LEU A 90 11.65 1.11 12.28
CA LEU A 90 12.00 0.08 13.26
C LEU A 90 13.46 -0.33 13.09
N ASN A 91 14.10 -0.67 14.20
CA ASN A 91 15.52 -1.06 14.22
C ASN A 91 15.74 -2.56 14.47
N ASP A 92 14.66 -3.34 14.63
CA ASP A 92 14.74 -4.76 14.96
C ASP A 92 13.69 -5.58 14.19
N ARG A 93 14.13 -6.64 13.53
CA ARG A 93 13.27 -7.57 12.77
C ARG A 93 12.36 -8.40 13.66
N VAL A 94 12.55 -8.39 14.98
CA VAL A 94 11.66 -9.05 15.95
C VAL A 94 10.19 -8.63 15.76
N TYR A 95 9.94 -7.39 15.33
CA TYR A 95 8.59 -6.87 15.09
C TYR A 95 7.83 -7.59 13.94
N LEU A 96 8.52 -8.30 13.04
CA LEU A 96 7.87 -9.15 12.02
C LEU A 96 7.23 -10.41 12.62
N GLN A 97 7.56 -10.75 13.87
CA GLN A 97 7.00 -11.90 14.58
C GLN A 97 6.25 -11.50 15.85
N LYS A 98 6.71 -10.44 16.50
CA LYS A 98 6.18 -9.90 17.75
C LYS A 98 5.88 -8.41 17.57
N PRO A 99 4.78 -8.07 16.89
CA PRO A 99 4.38 -6.68 16.71
C PRO A 99 4.05 -6.03 18.05
N ASP A 100 4.28 -4.73 18.17
CA ASP A 100 3.91 -3.94 19.34
C ASP A 100 3.28 -2.62 18.89
N ILE A 101 2.07 -2.32 19.34
CA ILE A 101 1.39 -1.07 19.00
C ILE A 101 2.08 0.15 19.62
N LYS A 102 2.89 -0.04 20.67
CA LYS A 102 3.61 1.06 21.34
C LYS A 102 4.60 1.77 20.45
N VAL A 103 4.96 1.20 19.30
CA VAL A 103 5.76 1.93 18.29
C VAL A 103 5.03 3.19 17.77
N PHE A 104 3.71 3.26 17.94
CA PHE A 104 2.90 4.44 17.60
C PHE A 104 2.59 5.34 18.79
N SER A 105 3.23 5.17 19.97
CA SER A 105 2.85 5.87 21.20
C SER A 105 2.97 7.39 21.16
N GLU A 106 3.72 7.94 20.22
CA GLU A 106 3.87 9.39 20.02
C GLU A 106 2.79 9.97 19.08
N SER A 107 1.91 9.14 18.52
CA SER A 107 0.84 9.56 17.62
C SER A 107 -0.46 9.82 18.38
N ASP A 108 -1.22 10.83 17.94
CA ASP A 108 -2.52 11.18 18.52
C ASP A 108 -3.56 10.05 18.43
N ILE A 109 -3.39 9.10 17.49
CA ILE A 109 -4.29 7.94 17.33
C ILE A 109 -4.04 6.83 18.36
N PHE A 110 -2.96 6.92 19.15
CA PHE A 110 -2.50 5.80 19.98
C PHE A 110 -3.53 5.40 21.06
N GLU A 111 -4.19 6.36 21.71
CA GLU A 111 -5.21 6.05 22.73
C GLU A 111 -6.38 5.26 22.15
N GLU A 112 -6.81 5.59 20.93
CA GLU A 112 -7.85 4.84 20.22
C GLU A 112 -7.35 3.45 19.81
N LEU A 113 -6.14 3.37 19.26
CA LEU A 113 -5.50 2.10 18.90
C LEU A 113 -5.39 1.15 20.12
N GLU A 114 -4.93 1.66 21.25
CA GLU A 114 -4.78 0.89 22.49
C GLU A 114 -6.15 0.40 22.99
N SER A 115 -7.17 1.25 22.95
CA SER A 115 -8.55 0.90 23.30
C SER A 115 -9.15 -0.17 22.36
N ILE A 116 -8.89 -0.10 21.06
CA ILE A 116 -9.37 -1.10 20.09
C ILE A 116 -8.68 -2.45 20.30
N VAL A 117 -7.36 -2.46 20.55
CA VAL A 117 -6.61 -3.70 20.83
C VAL A 117 -7.01 -4.29 22.17
N ASP A 118 -7.32 -3.45 23.17
CA ASP A 118 -7.82 -3.85 24.50
C ASP A 118 -6.90 -4.89 25.18
N GLY A 119 -5.59 -4.69 25.07
CA GLY A 119 -4.57 -5.59 25.62
C GLY A 119 -4.53 -7.00 25.03
N LYS A 120 -5.30 -7.28 23.96
CA LYS A 120 -5.29 -8.57 23.28
C LYS A 120 -3.99 -8.76 22.49
N GLU A 121 -3.58 -10.02 22.35
CA GLU A 121 -2.43 -10.38 21.53
C GLU A 121 -2.73 -10.13 20.04
N LEU A 122 -1.76 -9.52 19.36
CA LEU A 122 -1.74 -9.37 17.92
C LEU A 122 -1.17 -10.63 17.28
N VAL A 123 -1.89 -11.17 16.30
CA VAL A 123 -1.53 -12.37 15.56
C VAL A 123 -1.26 -12.03 14.09
N LEU A 124 -0.38 -12.82 13.46
CA LEU A 124 -0.14 -12.72 12.02
C LEU A 124 -1.42 -13.11 11.28
N MET A 125 -1.91 -12.20 10.44
CA MET A 125 -3.11 -12.40 9.61
C MET A 125 -2.76 -12.75 8.16
N MET A 126 -1.72 -12.09 7.64
CA MET A 126 -1.39 -12.13 6.22
C MET A 126 0.05 -11.71 6.00
N GLU A 127 0.66 -12.28 4.98
CA GLU A 127 2.00 -11.92 4.53
C GLU A 127 1.94 -11.56 3.04
N MET A 128 2.75 -10.59 2.63
CA MET A 128 2.93 -10.20 1.23
C MET A 128 4.40 -10.22 0.88
N ASN A 129 4.71 -10.78 -0.28
CA ASN A 129 6.04 -10.79 -0.86
C ASN A 129 5.95 -10.33 -2.30
N PHE A 130 6.52 -9.17 -2.62
CA PHE A 130 6.47 -8.59 -3.95
C PHE A 130 7.70 -7.76 -4.27
N VAL A 131 7.92 -7.49 -5.56
CA VAL A 131 8.89 -6.53 -6.02
C VAL A 131 8.14 -5.29 -6.46
N ARG A 132 8.54 -4.14 -5.92
CA ARG A 132 8.07 -2.82 -6.34
C ARG A 132 9.08 -2.22 -7.31
N ARG A 133 8.67 -1.93 -8.53
CA ARG A 133 9.37 -0.98 -9.42
C ARG A 133 8.75 0.38 -9.18
N ALA A 134 9.54 1.40 -8.84
CA ALA A 134 9.01 2.73 -8.54
C ALA A 134 9.91 3.83 -9.10
N VAL A 135 9.32 4.98 -9.43
CA VAL A 135 10.00 6.17 -9.94
C VAL A 135 9.33 7.43 -9.39
N ARG A 136 10.12 8.44 -9.02
CA ARG A 136 9.57 9.75 -8.64
C ARG A 136 9.26 10.53 -9.92
N LEU A 137 8.05 11.08 -10.00
CA LEU A 137 7.61 11.91 -11.10
C LEU A 137 7.40 13.34 -10.61
N ASP A 138 7.85 14.29 -11.41
CA ASP A 138 7.69 15.72 -11.20
C ASP A 138 7.20 16.34 -12.52
N ASN A 139 5.97 16.85 -12.53
CA ASN A 139 5.41 17.52 -13.70
C ASN A 139 5.51 19.06 -13.61
N GLY A 140 6.25 19.57 -12.63
CA GLY A 140 6.39 21.00 -12.31
C GLY A 140 5.25 21.58 -11.46
N VAL A 141 4.13 20.86 -11.29
CA VAL A 141 2.96 21.28 -10.48
C VAL A 141 2.73 20.33 -9.31
N GLY A 142 2.92 19.03 -9.52
CA GLY A 142 2.76 17.97 -8.55
C GLY A 142 3.96 17.02 -8.53
N ILE A 143 4.10 16.34 -7.40
CA ILE A 143 5.12 15.35 -7.12
C ILE A 143 4.42 14.03 -6.82
N PHE A 144 4.81 12.99 -7.53
CA PHE A 144 4.19 11.67 -7.45
C PHE A 144 5.23 10.56 -7.27
N GLU A 145 4.83 9.42 -6.73
CA GLU A 145 5.50 8.14 -6.96
C GLU A 145 4.63 7.28 -7.86
N LEU A 146 5.13 6.94 -9.04
CA LEU A 146 4.56 5.88 -9.85
C LEU A 146 5.22 4.56 -9.43
N SER A 147 4.40 3.56 -9.10
CA SER A 147 4.92 2.24 -8.75
C SER A 147 4.11 1.11 -9.38
N VAL A 148 4.79 0.00 -9.66
CA VAL A 148 4.19 -1.27 -10.05
C VAL A 148 4.66 -2.34 -9.08
N ASP A 149 3.70 -3.05 -8.51
CA ASP A 149 3.91 -4.16 -7.58
C ASP A 149 3.59 -5.49 -8.25
N ILE A 150 4.58 -6.39 -8.27
CA ILE A 150 4.43 -7.75 -8.79
C ILE A 150 4.88 -8.75 -7.72
N GLY A 151 3.96 -9.64 -7.32
CA GLY A 151 4.24 -10.64 -6.30
C GLY A 151 3.00 -11.35 -5.81
N ASN A 152 2.94 -11.65 -4.51
CA ASN A 152 1.86 -12.46 -3.95
C ASN A 152 1.43 -11.99 -2.55
N ILE A 153 0.14 -12.13 -2.30
CA ILE A 153 -0.50 -12.09 -0.98
C ILE A 153 -0.69 -13.53 -0.52
N SER A 154 -0.33 -13.84 0.72
CA SER A 154 -0.57 -15.13 1.38
C SER A 154 -1.38 -14.92 2.65
N CYS A 155 -2.53 -15.58 2.75
CA CYS A 155 -3.44 -15.48 3.89
C CYS A 155 -4.08 -16.86 4.15
N GLU A 156 -3.91 -17.40 5.36
CA GLU A 156 -4.41 -18.72 5.79
C GLU A 156 -4.18 -19.86 4.77
N GLY A 157 -2.97 -19.95 4.20
CA GLY A 157 -2.60 -20.98 3.24
C GLY A 157 -3.17 -20.79 1.83
N LYS A 158 -3.89 -19.70 1.58
CA LYS A 158 -4.32 -19.27 0.24
C LYS A 158 -3.38 -18.18 -0.29
N THR A 159 -3.26 -18.11 -1.60
CA THR A 159 -2.40 -17.14 -2.27
C THR A 159 -3.15 -16.41 -3.37
N LYS A 160 -2.87 -15.12 -3.54
CA LYS A 160 -3.32 -14.28 -4.66
C LYS A 160 -2.16 -13.53 -5.26
N GLN A 161 -2.10 -13.45 -6.58
CA GLN A 161 -1.11 -12.63 -7.27
C GLN A 161 -1.40 -11.13 -7.10
N ILE A 162 -0.34 -10.36 -6.88
CA ILE A 162 -0.32 -8.90 -6.93
C ILE A 162 0.21 -8.52 -8.32
N ASN A 163 -0.59 -7.77 -9.07
CA ASN A 163 -0.23 -7.14 -10.35
C ASN A 163 -0.91 -5.76 -10.39
N GLU A 164 -0.33 -4.80 -9.67
CA GLU A 164 -0.99 -3.52 -9.40
C GLU A 164 -0.07 -2.36 -9.74
N LEU A 165 -0.66 -1.30 -10.28
CA LEU A 165 -0.02 0.00 -10.46
C LEU A 165 -0.60 0.97 -9.43
N GLU A 166 0.27 1.74 -8.78
CA GLU A 166 -0.11 2.79 -7.84
C GLU A 166 0.52 4.13 -8.27
N ILE A 167 -0.22 5.22 -8.10
CA ILE A 167 0.27 6.59 -8.26
C ILE A 167 -0.01 7.31 -6.94
N GLU A 168 1.01 7.52 -6.14
CA GLU A 168 0.89 8.23 -4.86
C GLU A 168 1.17 9.72 -5.05
N LEU A 169 0.35 10.58 -4.46
CA LEU A 169 0.52 12.04 -4.49
C LEU A 169 1.27 12.51 -3.25
N PHE A 170 2.50 13.01 -3.43
CA PHE A 170 3.27 13.62 -2.34
C PHE A 170 3.07 15.14 -2.23
N SER A 171 2.82 15.81 -3.36
CA SER A 171 2.57 17.26 -3.40
C SER A 171 1.81 17.62 -4.67
N GLY A 172 1.03 18.70 -4.64
CA GLY A 172 0.17 19.13 -5.75
C GLY A 172 -1.31 18.98 -5.42
N SER A 173 -2.14 18.77 -6.44
CA SER A 173 -3.59 18.68 -6.30
C SER A 173 -4.12 17.29 -6.68
N ASN A 174 -5.31 16.96 -6.18
CA ASN A 174 -6.02 15.74 -6.60
C ASN A 174 -6.41 15.77 -8.09
N GLU A 175 -6.48 16.94 -8.71
CA GLU A 175 -6.74 17.09 -10.15
C GLU A 175 -5.55 16.60 -10.97
N GLU A 176 -4.33 17.02 -10.61
CA GLU A 176 -3.10 16.56 -11.26
C GLU A 176 -2.91 15.04 -11.12
N LEU A 177 -3.24 14.48 -9.94
CA LEU A 177 -3.23 13.04 -9.72
C LEU A 177 -4.19 12.31 -10.67
N LYS A 178 -5.43 12.81 -10.79
CA LYS A 178 -6.46 12.24 -11.66
C LYS A 178 -6.06 12.33 -13.13
N ASP A 179 -5.55 13.47 -13.58
CA ASP A 179 -5.10 13.65 -14.96
C ASP A 179 -4.00 12.66 -15.35
N LEU A 180 -3.04 12.42 -14.44
CA LEU A 180 -2.00 11.41 -14.65
C LEU A 180 -2.59 9.99 -14.67
N GLY A 181 -3.49 9.68 -13.74
CA GLY A 181 -4.17 8.39 -13.69
C GLY A 181 -5.03 8.10 -14.92
N GLU A 182 -5.80 9.08 -15.39
CA GLU A 182 -6.61 8.99 -16.62
C GLU A 182 -5.73 8.81 -17.85
N TYR A 183 -4.59 9.50 -17.93
CA TYR A 183 -3.64 9.30 -19.00
C TYR A 183 -3.14 7.85 -19.06
N ILE A 184 -2.64 7.33 -17.94
CA ILE A 184 -2.08 5.97 -17.87
C ILE A 184 -3.18 4.94 -18.11
N SER A 185 -4.31 5.05 -17.42
CA SER A 185 -5.41 4.07 -17.54
C SER A 185 -5.99 4.00 -18.95
N ASN A 186 -6.20 5.13 -19.63
CA ASN A 186 -6.71 5.13 -21.01
C ASN A 186 -5.68 4.58 -22.00
N LYS A 187 -4.40 4.95 -21.85
CA LYS A 187 -3.34 4.51 -22.78
C LYS A 187 -3.07 3.02 -22.68
N PHE A 188 -2.97 2.50 -21.45
CA PHE A 188 -2.62 1.10 -21.19
C PHE A 188 -3.83 0.19 -20.97
N ARG A 189 -5.06 0.75 -21.01
CA ARG A 189 -6.33 0.02 -20.84
C ARG A 189 -6.36 -0.79 -19.54
N ILE A 190 -5.93 -0.17 -18.45
CA ILE A 190 -5.95 -0.76 -17.11
C ILE A 190 -7.14 -0.22 -16.33
N SER A 191 -7.72 -1.05 -15.48
CA SER A 191 -8.95 -0.72 -14.75
C SER A 191 -8.64 -0.27 -13.31
N PRO A 192 -9.40 0.69 -12.75
CA PRO A 192 -9.26 1.06 -11.35
C PRO A 192 -9.43 -0.12 -10.39
N GLU A 193 -8.70 -0.12 -9.28
CA GLU A 193 -8.80 -1.15 -8.23
C GLU A 193 -9.18 -0.51 -6.89
N ASN A 194 -10.39 -0.81 -6.42
CA ASN A 194 -10.93 -0.27 -5.17
C ASN A 194 -10.52 -1.11 -3.95
N HIS A 195 -10.08 -2.35 -4.13
CA HIS A 195 -9.65 -3.19 -3.02
C HIS A 195 -8.17 -2.97 -2.75
N SER A 196 -7.85 -2.44 -1.57
CA SER A 196 -6.46 -2.43 -1.10
C SER A 196 -5.88 -3.85 -1.07
N LYS A 197 -4.56 -4.01 -1.19
CA LYS A 197 -3.91 -5.33 -1.07
C LYS A 197 -4.34 -6.07 0.20
N PHE A 198 -4.51 -5.35 1.32
CA PHE A 198 -5.02 -5.93 2.56
C PHE A 198 -6.43 -6.50 2.38
N ARG A 199 -7.35 -5.70 1.81
CA ARG A 199 -8.71 -6.13 1.50
C ARG A 199 -8.74 -7.34 0.57
N GLN A 200 -7.91 -7.32 -0.48
CA GLN A 200 -7.79 -8.44 -1.42
C GLN A 200 -7.34 -9.74 -0.76
N GLY A 201 -6.50 -9.67 0.27
CA GLY A 201 -6.12 -10.85 1.04
C GLY A 201 -7.21 -11.34 1.98
N LEU A 202 -7.98 -10.43 2.61
CA LEU A 202 -9.15 -10.80 3.40
C LEU A 202 -10.21 -11.52 2.54
N ASP A 203 -10.41 -11.06 1.31
CA ASP A 203 -11.36 -11.68 0.36
C ASP A 203 -10.98 -13.14 -0.01
N LEU A 204 -9.72 -13.56 0.21
CA LEU A 204 -9.31 -14.96 0.01
C LEU A 204 -9.94 -15.89 1.04
N VAL A 205 -10.06 -15.42 2.28
CA VAL A 205 -10.44 -16.23 3.44
C VAL A 205 -11.90 -16.00 3.84
N ASP A 206 -12.43 -14.81 3.64
CA ASP A 206 -13.79 -14.44 4.03
C ASP A 206 -14.46 -13.58 2.96
N LYS A 207 -15.35 -14.18 2.15
CA LYS A 207 -16.09 -13.47 1.09
C LYS A 207 -17.20 -12.54 1.62
N ASN A 208 -17.46 -12.55 2.93
CA ASN A 208 -18.63 -11.89 3.52
C ASN A 208 -18.30 -10.77 4.53
N ARG A 209 -17.02 -10.50 4.83
CA ARG A 209 -16.66 -9.31 5.61
C ARG A 209 -16.90 -8.09 4.73
N VAL A 210 -17.73 -7.15 5.17
CA VAL A 210 -17.95 -5.87 4.47
C VAL A 210 -16.78 -4.95 4.79
#